data_AF-A0A960UPN6-F1
#
_entry.id   AF-A0A960UPN6-F1
#
_cell.length_a   1.000
_cell.length_b   1.000
_cell.length_c   1.000
_cell.angle_alpha   90.00
_cell.angle_beta   90.00
_cell.angle_gamma   90.00
#
_symmetry.space_group_name_H-M   'P 1'
#
loop_
_entity.id
_entity.type
_entity.pdbx_description
1 polymer ?
#
loop_
_entity_poly.entity_id
_entity_poly.type
_entity_poly.pdbx_seq_one_letter_code
_entity_poly.pdbx_strand_id
1 'polypeptide(L)' 'MAHPRKVEPDHPMIKKLREKCLALPETFEKEAWGEATFRVTKGSMFAMTDFNHHNSGHIAVWVKAAPLVQPEL' A
#
# COMPACT_ATOMS: atom_id res chain seq x y z
N MET A 1 6.49 -9.51 15.99
CA MET A 1 7.25 -10.47 15.17
C MET A 1 7.53 -9.82 13.82
N ALA A 2 8.69 -10.07 13.20
CA ALA A 2 8.93 -9.62 11.82
C ALA A 2 8.01 -10.41 10.88
N HIS A 3 7.30 -9.73 9.98
CA HIS A 3 6.53 -10.38 8.92
C HIS A 3 7.47 -10.64 7.73
N PRO A 4 7.41 -11.81 7.09
CA PRO A 4 8.17 -12.04 5.86
C PRO A 4 7.71 -11.03 4.81
N ARG A 5 8.65 -10.53 4.00
CA ARG A 5 8.33 -9.73 2.83
C ARG A 5 7.43 -10.55 1.89
N LYS A 6 6.29 -9.99 1.51
CA LYS A 6 5.33 -10.59 0.58
C LYS A 6 5.38 -9.95 -0.80
N VAL A 7 5.66 -8.65 -0.85
CA VAL A 7 5.69 -7.90 -2.11
C VAL A 7 6.89 -8.29 -2.96
N GLU A 8 6.62 -8.67 -4.20
CA GLU A 8 7.61 -8.81 -5.26
C GLU A 8 7.93 -7.43 -5.87
N PRO A 9 9.15 -6.90 -5.73
CA PRO A 9 9.46 -5.54 -6.17
C PRO A 9 9.29 -5.32 -7.67
N ASP A 10 9.53 -6.37 -8.45
CA ASP A 10 9.48 -6.31 -9.91
C ASP A 10 8.09 -6.56 -10.51
N HIS A 11 7.10 -6.91 -9.68
CA HIS A 11 5.75 -7.19 -10.15
C HIS A 11 5.13 -5.95 -10.82
N PRO A 12 4.54 -6.06 -12.02
CA PRO A 12 4.06 -4.91 -12.79
C PRO A 12 3.07 -4.01 -12.03
N MET A 13 2.17 -4.61 -11.24
CA MET A 13 1.20 -3.86 -10.43
C MET A 13 1.86 -3.07 -9.29
N ILE A 14 2.96 -3.58 -8.74
CA ILE A 14 3.71 -2.92 -7.67
C ILE A 14 4.48 -1.72 -8.24
N LYS A 15 5.11 -1.88 -9.43
CA LYS A 15 5.74 -0.77 -10.14
C LYS A 15 4.75 0.36 -10.44
N LYS A 16 3.57 0.00 -10.96
CA LYS A 16 2.49 0.96 -11.26
C LYS A 16 1.97 1.67 -10.00
N LEU A 17 1.85 0.95 -8.88
CA LEU A 17 1.43 1.56 -7.62
C LEU A 17 2.49 2.53 -7.09
N ARG A 18 3.77 2.14 -7.10
CA ARG A 18 4.89 3.00 -6.71
C ARG A 18 4.96 4.26 -7.54
N GLU A 19 4.84 4.14 -8.87
CA GLU A 19 4.81 5.29 -9.78
C GLU A 19 3.73 6.30 -9.37
N LYS A 20 2.51 5.83 -9.12
CA LYS A 20 1.39 6.69 -8.73
C LYS A 20 1.56 7.31 -7.35
N CYS A 21 1.94 6.51 -6.35
CA CYS A 21 2.06 6.99 -4.98
C CYS A 21 3.26 7.94 -4.82
N LEU A 22 4.41 7.62 -5.40
CA LEU A 22 5.63 8.44 -5.28
C LEU A 22 5.58 9.71 -6.14
N ALA A 23 4.66 9.81 -7.10
CA ALA A 23 4.39 11.07 -7.80
C ALA A 23 3.65 12.10 -6.93
N LEU A 24 3.06 11.69 -5.80
CA LEU A 24 2.38 12.60 -4.88
C LEU A 24 3.41 13.37 -4.03
N PRO A 25 3.17 14.66 -3.74
CA PRO A 25 4.07 15.47 -2.91
C PRO A 25 4.34 14.82 -1.55
N GLU A 26 5.59 14.94 -1.08
CA GLU A 26 6.02 14.52 0.25
C GLU A 26 5.77 13.03 0.58
N THR A 27 5.54 12.19 -0.43
CA THR A 27 5.26 10.77 -0.25
C THR A 27 6.53 9.93 -0.22
N PHE A 28 6.58 8.97 0.69
CA PHE A 28 7.63 7.95 0.74
C PHE A 28 7.04 6.54 0.91
N GLU A 29 7.79 5.55 0.43
CA GLU A 29 7.51 4.14 0.67
C GLU A 29 8.20 3.67 1.96
N LYS A 30 7.48 2.89 2.76
CA LYS A 30 8.03 2.19 3.93
C LYS A 30 7.45 0.80 3.99
N GLU A 31 8.30 -0.21 4.15
CA GLU A 31 7.82 -1.56 4.41
C GLU A 31 7.20 -1.65 5.81
N ALA A 32 6.01 -2.24 5.90
CA ALA A 32 5.38 -2.59 7.17
C ALA A 32 4.57 -3.87 6.99
N TRP A 33 4.64 -4.78 7.97
CA TRP A 33 3.98 -6.09 7.93
C TRP A 33 4.30 -6.93 6.67
N GLY A 34 5.47 -6.73 6.06
CA GLY A 34 5.87 -7.44 4.84
C GLY A 34 5.27 -6.87 3.54
N GLU A 35 4.51 -5.78 3.65
CA GLU A 35 3.85 -5.08 2.54
C GLU A 35 4.48 -3.72 2.26
N ALA A 36 4.28 -3.21 1.05
CA ALA A 36 4.63 -1.85 0.68
C ALA A 36 3.57 -0.89 1.23
N THR A 37 3.97 0.07 2.07
CA THR A 37 3.10 1.14 2.56
C THR A 37 3.56 2.49 2.05
N PHE A 38 2.60 3.36 1.71
CA PHE A 38 2.86 4.71 1.21
C PHE A 38 2.32 5.74 2.19
N ARG A 39 3.16 6.71 2.53
CA ARG A 39 2.96 7.63 3.66
C ARG A 39 3.34 9.04 3.26
N VAL A 40 2.66 10.01 3.84
CA VAL A 40 3.04 11.43 3.73
C VAL A 40 4.07 11.75 4.81
N THR A 41 5.12 12.51 4.47
CA THR A 41 6.13 12.98 5.43
C THR A 41 5.46 13.74 6.57
N LYS A 42 5.82 13.40 7.82
CA LYS A 42 5.15 13.92 9.05
C LYS A 42 3.64 13.64 9.12
N GLY A 43 3.09 12.87 8.19
CA GLY A 43 1.67 12.53 8.09
C GLY A 43 1.42 11.04 8.33
N SER A 44 0.24 10.59 7.87
CA SER A 44 -0.21 9.20 8.02
C SER A 44 0.00 8.37 6.76
N MET A 45 -0.13 7.05 6.91
CA MET A 45 -0.24 6.12 5.79
C MET A 45 -1.55 6.36 5.04
N PHE A 46 -1.50 6.35 3.72
CA PHE A 46 -2.67 6.52 2.86
C PHE A 46 -2.90 5.34 1.90
N ALA A 47 -1.89 4.50 1.65
CA ALA A 47 -2.04 3.29 0.87
C ALA A 47 -1.15 2.14 1.39
N MET A 48 -1.61 0.91 1.21
CA MET A 48 -0.89 -0.32 1.53
C MET A 48 -1.24 -1.43 0.53
N THR A 49 -0.25 -2.23 0.13
CA THR A 49 -0.52 -3.41 -0.70
C THR A 49 -1.19 -4.53 0.10
N ASP A 50 -2.12 -5.22 -0.55
CA ASP A 50 -2.53 -6.57 -0.20
C ASP A 50 -2.00 -7.50 -1.30
N PHE A 51 -0.74 -7.95 -1.16
CA PHE A 51 -0.13 -8.87 -2.10
C PHE A 51 -0.44 -10.30 -1.67
N ASN A 52 -1.72 -10.69 -1.76
CA ASN A 52 -2.22 -11.97 -1.25
C ASN A 52 -1.89 -12.15 0.25
N HIS A 53 -2.06 -11.08 1.03
CA HIS A 53 -1.51 -10.94 2.37
C HIS A 53 -2.02 -12.02 3.32
N HIS A 54 -3.33 -12.28 3.29
CA HIS A 54 -4.00 -13.31 4.07
C HIS A 54 -4.45 -14.51 3.23
N ASN A 55 -3.72 -14.86 2.15
CA ASN A 55 -4.16 -15.84 1.17
C ASN A 55 -5.52 -15.45 0.55
N SER A 56 -5.71 -14.15 0.32
CA SER A 56 -6.94 -13.55 -0.20
C SER A 56 -7.23 -13.90 -1.67
N GLY A 57 -6.28 -14.52 -2.37
CA GLY A 57 -6.41 -14.98 -3.76
C GLY A 57 -6.28 -13.85 -4.80
N HIS A 58 -5.90 -12.65 -4.37
CA HIS A 58 -5.81 -11.49 -5.23
C HIS A 58 -4.67 -10.55 -4.82
N ILE A 59 -4.36 -9.61 -5.72
CA ILE A 59 -3.49 -8.47 -5.45
C ILE A 59 -4.37 -7.22 -5.43
N ALA A 60 -4.37 -6.51 -4.31
CA ALA A 60 -5.13 -5.27 -4.14
C ALA A 60 -4.29 -4.18 -3.47
N VAL A 61 -4.88 -2.99 -3.39
CA VAL A 61 -4.36 -1.87 -2.61
C VAL A 61 -5.46 -1.39 -1.67
N TRP A 62 -5.14 -1.29 -0.39
CA TRP A 62 -6.00 -0.63 0.59
C TRP A 62 -5.69 0.85 0.53
N VAL A 63 -6.71 1.68 0.29
CA VAL A 63 -6.57 3.14 0.23
C VAL A 63 -7.35 3.74 1.37
N LYS A 64 -6.74 4.68 2.09
CA LYS A 64 -7.39 5.40 3.17
C LYS A 64 -8.51 6.26 2.61
N ALA A 65 -9.74 5.88 2.90
CA ALA A 65 -10.91 6.67 2.59
C ALA A 65 -11.04 7.86 3.55
N ALA A 66 -11.71 8.92 3.09
CA ALA A 66 -12.19 9.96 3.99
C ALA A 66 -13.23 9.37 4.96
N PRO A 67 -13.44 9.99 6.15
CA PRO A 67 -14.50 9.57 7.05
C PRO A 67 -15.84 9.45 6.31
N LEU A 68 -16.60 8.40 6.65
CA LEU A 68 -17.93 8.11 6.11
C LEU A 68 -18.00 7.69 4.63
N VAL A 69 -16.88 7.64 3.89
CA VAL A 69 -16.91 7.20 2.47
C VAL A 69 -17.01 5.67 2.33
N GLN A 70 -16.37 4.90 3.23
CA GLN A 70 -16.32 3.44 3.09
C GLN A 70 -17.70 2.74 3.07
N PRO A 71 -18.72 3.15 3.86
CA PRO A 71 -20.05 2.57 3.79
C PRO A 71 -20.82 2.83 2.48
N GLU A 72 -20.35 3.75 1.63
CA GLU A 72 -21.00 4.12 0.36
C GLU A 72 -20.39 3.43 -0.87
N LEU A 73 -19.32 2.64 -0.68
CA LEU A 73 -18.61 1.87 -1.71
C LEU A 73 -19.09 0.42 -1.76
#